data_AF-A0A9D5VYR9-F1
#
_entry.id   AF-A0A9D5VYR9-F1
#
_cell.length_a   1.000
_cell.length_b   1.000
_cell.length_c   1.000
_cell.angle_alpha   90.00
_cell.angle_beta   90.00
_cell.angle_gamma   90.00
#
_symmetry.space_group_name_H-M   'P 1'
#
loop_
_entity.id
_entity.type
_entity.pdbx_description
1 polymer ?
#
loop_
_entity_poly.entity_id
_entity_poly.type
_entity_poly.pdbx_seq_one_letter_code
_entity_poly.pdbx_strand_id
1 'polypeptide(L)'
;YLLDNSGEVVFDMMLIKVLIEMGKDVTAIVKGKPIINDVTMEDAMQIGLTDICSVIDNGSDAVGTIREWCSPEFIHLYNNAPLIISKGQGNFETLHQDNTKILFLFQSKCDVISRWLNLEKGSMLLGSKTFESLNN
;
A
#
# COMPACT_ATOMS: atom_id res chain seq x y z
N TYR A 1 -2.80 -6.10 -1.00
CA TYR A 1 -2.37 -5.25 0.12
C TYR A 1 -1.02 -4.67 -0.24
N LEU A 2 -0.94 -3.40 -0.64
CA LEU A 2 0.33 -2.76 -1.04
C LEU A 2 1.06 -2.29 0.22
N LEU A 3 2.23 -2.89 0.49
CA LEU A 3 3.08 -2.51 1.62
C LEU A 3 3.90 -1.26 1.30
N ASP A 4 4.42 -0.61 2.35
CA ASP A 4 5.30 0.56 2.26
C ASP A 4 6.65 0.21 2.92
N ASN A 5 6.79 0.50 4.22
CA ASN A 5 8.07 0.41 4.95
C ASN A 5 8.27 -0.90 5.72
N SER A 6 9.52 -1.40 5.76
CA SER A 6 9.98 -2.56 6.54
C SER A 6 9.72 -2.48 8.05
N GLY A 7 9.72 -1.29 8.66
CA GLY A 7 9.37 -1.14 10.08
C GLY A 7 7.86 -1.20 10.35
N GLU A 8 7.03 -0.88 9.36
CA GLU A 8 5.56 -0.85 9.50
C GLU A 8 4.94 -2.24 9.23
N VAL A 9 5.63 -3.10 8.49
CA VAL A 9 5.13 -4.41 8.04
C VAL A 9 4.67 -5.32 9.19
N VAL A 10 5.28 -5.21 10.38
CA VAL A 10 4.87 -6.00 11.55
C VAL A 10 3.44 -5.66 11.98
N PHE A 11 3.05 -4.39 11.89
CA PHE A 11 1.67 -3.97 12.13
C PHE A 11 0.74 -4.39 10.99
N ASP A 12 1.24 -4.35 9.75
CA ASP A 12 0.48 -4.81 8.58
C ASP A 12 0.17 -6.30 8.65
N MET A 13 1.11 -7.12 9.12
CA MET A 13 0.88 -8.55 9.37
C MET A 13 -0.29 -8.78 10.33
N MET A 14 -0.41 -7.99 11.40
CA MET A 14 -1.52 -8.12 12.34
C MET A 14 -2.87 -7.82 11.66
N LEU A 15 -2.93 -6.74 10.87
CA LEU A 15 -4.15 -6.42 10.12
C LEU A 15 -4.47 -7.49 9.05
N ILE A 16 -3.45 -8.00 8.35
CA ILE A 16 -3.60 -9.09 7.37
C ILE A 16 -4.17 -10.34 8.04
N LYS A 17 -3.66 -10.73 9.21
CA LYS A 17 -4.21 -11.87 9.98
C LYS A 17 -5.68 -11.67 10.32
N VAL A 18 -6.07 -10.49 10.81
CA VAL A 18 -7.48 -10.17 11.09
C VAL A 18 -8.35 -10.28 9.83
N LEU A 19 -7.87 -9.78 8.69
CA LEU A 19 -8.61 -9.92 7.42
C LEU A 19 -8.78 -11.38 7.00
N ILE A 20 -7.75 -12.20 7.18
CA ILE A 20 -7.80 -13.64 6.89
C ILE A 20 -8.77 -14.36 7.84
N GLU A 21 -8.75 -14.05 9.14
CA GLU A 21 -9.69 -14.58 10.13
C GLU A 21 -11.15 -14.20 9.80
N MET A 22 -11.36 -13.03 9.16
CA MET A 22 -12.65 -12.61 8.61
C MET A 22 -13.03 -13.32 7.29
N GLY A 23 -12.24 -14.32 6.86
CA GLY A 23 -12.47 -15.11 5.65
C GLY A 23 -12.10 -14.38 4.36
N LYS A 24 -11.15 -13.43 4.38
CA LYS A 24 -10.65 -12.75 3.19
C LYS A 24 -9.40 -13.45 2.65
N ASP A 25 -9.35 -13.60 1.33
CA ASP A 25 -8.11 -13.94 0.64
C ASP A 25 -7.27 -12.67 0.46
N VAL A 26 -6.04 -12.69 0.95
CA VAL A 26 -5.15 -11.52 0.98
C VAL A 26 -3.86 -11.86 0.26
N THR A 27 -3.49 -11.03 -0.72
CA THR A 27 -2.14 -11.04 -1.30
C THR A 27 -1.41 -9.78 -0.87
N ALA A 28 -0.24 -9.92 -0.26
CA ALA A 28 0.64 -8.81 0.08
C ALA A 28 1.58 -8.50 -1.08
N ILE A 29 1.79 -7.21 -1.35
CA ILE A 29 2.64 -6.73 -2.43
C ILE A 29 3.82 -5.98 -1.84
N VAL A 30 5.01 -6.46 -2.14
CA VAL A 30 6.31 -5.87 -1.77
C VAL A 30 6.95 -5.16 -2.97
N LYS A 31 8.09 -4.49 -2.77
CA LYS A 31 8.86 -3.91 -3.87
C LYS A 31 9.69 -4.97 -4.59
N GLY A 32 9.87 -4.77 -5.91
CA GLY A 32 10.70 -5.62 -6.75
C GLY A 32 12.19 -5.51 -6.44
N LYS A 33 12.64 -4.36 -5.93
CA LYS A 33 14.02 -4.13 -5.50
C LYS A 33 14.06 -3.26 -4.23
N PRO A 34 15.18 -3.29 -3.47
CA PRO A 34 15.37 -2.36 -2.35
C PRO A 34 15.31 -0.90 -2.82
N ILE A 35 14.40 -0.14 -2.25
CA ILE A 35 14.25 1.30 -2.44
C ILE A 35 14.10 1.92 -1.05
N ILE A 36 15.06 2.73 -0.63
CA ILE A 36 15.08 3.37 0.69
C ILE A 36 14.91 2.33 1.82
N ASN A 37 13.72 2.21 2.39
CA ASN A 37 13.38 1.32 3.50
C ASN A 37 12.11 0.50 3.21
N ASP A 38 11.72 0.40 1.94
CA ASP A 38 10.54 -0.31 1.51
C ASP A 38 10.66 -1.83 1.74
N VAL A 39 9.54 -2.50 2.00
CA VAL A 39 9.49 -3.96 2.19
C VAL A 39 9.83 -4.68 0.88
N THR A 40 10.75 -5.62 0.94
CA THR A 40 11.10 -6.54 -0.15
C THR A 40 10.61 -7.96 0.11
N MET A 41 10.75 -8.84 -0.88
CA MET A 41 10.45 -10.27 -0.70
C MET A 41 11.32 -10.91 0.39
N GLU A 42 12.59 -10.49 0.50
CA GLU A 42 13.48 -11.00 1.55
C GLU A 42 12.96 -10.63 2.95
N ASP A 43 12.56 -9.37 3.16
CA ASP A 43 11.98 -8.93 4.42
C ASP A 43 10.69 -9.72 4.75
N ALA A 44 9.83 -9.94 3.75
CA ALA A 44 8.60 -10.70 3.91
C ALA A 44 8.84 -12.16 4.32
N MET A 45 9.87 -12.80 3.78
CA MET A 45 10.29 -14.15 4.20
C MET A 45 10.86 -14.14 5.62
N GLN A 46 11.73 -13.18 5.94
CA GLN A 46 12.38 -13.10 7.26
C GLN A 46 11.38 -12.92 8.40
N ILE A 47 10.32 -12.14 8.20
CA ILE A 47 9.27 -11.92 9.20
C ILE A 47 8.18 -13.01 9.20
N GLY A 48 8.22 -13.96 8.26
CA GLY A 48 7.21 -15.02 8.12
C GLY A 48 5.88 -14.53 7.53
N LEU A 49 5.87 -13.44 6.76
CA LEU A 49 4.66 -12.99 6.06
C LEU A 49 4.24 -13.98 4.97
N THR A 50 5.21 -14.62 4.31
CA THR A 50 4.98 -15.66 3.30
C THR A 50 4.32 -16.92 3.85
N ASP A 51 4.37 -17.14 5.17
CA ASP A 51 3.69 -18.25 5.84
C ASP A 51 2.21 -17.92 6.17
N ILE A 52 1.84 -16.64 6.09
CA ILE A 52 0.51 -16.13 6.45
C ILE A 52 -0.35 -15.93 5.21
N CYS A 53 0.23 -15.40 4.13
CA CYS A 53 -0.50 -15.10 2.91
C CYS A 53 0.39 -15.15 1.68
N SER A 54 -0.21 -15.15 0.49
CA SER A 54 0.53 -14.99 -0.76
C SER A 54 1.27 -13.66 -0.78
N VAL A 55 2.53 -13.67 -1.21
CA VAL A 55 3.35 -12.46 -1.39
C VAL A 55 3.88 -12.46 -2.81
N ILE A 56 3.77 -11.33 -3.50
CA ILE A 56 4.45 -11.07 -4.78
C ILE A 56 5.08 -9.68 -4.76
N ASP A 57 6.03 -9.42 -5.64
CA ASP A 57 6.56 -8.08 -5.83
C ASP A 57 5.83 -7.32 -6.96
N ASN A 58 5.93 -5.98 -6.94
CA ASN A 58 5.33 -5.14 -7.98
C ASN A 58 6.18 -5.04 -9.26
N GLY A 59 7.38 -5.61 -9.30
CA GLY A 59 8.31 -5.56 -10.44
C GLY A 59 9.02 -4.24 -10.68
N SER A 60 8.80 -3.23 -9.82
CA SER A 60 9.33 -1.87 -10.02
C SER A 60 10.35 -1.49 -8.95
N ASP A 61 11.30 -0.63 -9.33
CA ASP A 61 12.26 0.05 -8.44
C ASP A 61 11.91 1.53 -8.20
N ALA A 62 10.66 1.93 -8.43
CA ALA A 62 10.16 3.28 -8.14
C ALA A 62 9.54 3.42 -6.73
N VAL A 63 9.68 4.62 -6.16
CA VAL A 63 8.92 5.03 -4.96
C VAL A 63 7.43 5.06 -5.31
N GLY A 64 6.60 4.47 -4.43
CA GLY A 64 5.19 4.28 -4.72
C GLY A 64 4.93 3.19 -5.77
N THR A 65 3.83 3.27 -6.50
CA THR A 65 3.42 2.26 -7.49
C THR A 65 3.05 2.94 -8.80
N ILE A 66 4.03 3.05 -9.69
CA ILE A 66 3.83 3.55 -11.07
C ILE A 66 3.47 2.34 -11.94
N ARG A 67 2.19 2.24 -12.33
CA ARG A 67 1.63 1.03 -12.96
C ARG A 67 2.32 0.66 -14.26
N GLU A 68 2.73 1.65 -15.04
CA GLU A 68 3.41 1.48 -16.32
C GLU A 68 4.79 0.82 -16.17
N TRP A 69 5.35 0.83 -14.97
CA TRP A 69 6.67 0.27 -14.66
C TRP A 69 6.59 -1.02 -13.85
N CYS A 70 5.39 -1.50 -13.55
CA CYS A 70 5.18 -2.70 -12.77
C CYS A 70 5.11 -3.96 -13.65
N SER A 71 5.32 -5.13 -13.04
CA SER A 71 5.27 -6.41 -13.76
C SER A 71 3.86 -6.72 -14.31
N PRO A 72 3.75 -7.44 -15.44
CA PRO A 72 2.45 -7.88 -15.97
C PRO A 72 1.63 -8.72 -14.98
N GLU A 73 2.32 -9.54 -14.18
CA GLU A 73 1.70 -10.36 -13.12
C GLU A 73 1.04 -9.47 -12.05
N PHE A 74 1.78 -8.48 -11.53
CA PHE A 74 1.23 -7.53 -10.57
C PHE A 74 0.06 -6.74 -11.16
N ILE A 75 0.18 -6.26 -12.40
CA ILE A 75 -0.88 -5.47 -13.03
C ILE A 75 -2.14 -6.30 -13.26
N HIS A 76 -2.01 -7.58 -13.60
CA HIS A 76 -3.14 -8.49 -13.69
C HIS A 76 -3.85 -8.62 -12.34
N LEU A 77 -3.11 -8.87 -11.27
CA LEU A 77 -3.68 -8.97 -9.91
C LEU A 77 -4.33 -7.66 -9.46
N TYR A 78 -3.64 -6.53 -9.67
CA TYR A 78 -4.12 -5.19 -9.33
C TYR A 78 -5.45 -4.86 -9.99
N ASN A 79 -5.60 -5.16 -11.28
CA ASN A 79 -6.82 -4.87 -12.03
C ASN A 79 -8.01 -5.76 -11.64
N ASN A 80 -7.74 -6.96 -11.13
CA ASN A 80 -8.79 -7.93 -10.73
C ASN A 80 -9.11 -7.88 -9.23
N ALA A 81 -8.35 -7.11 -8.44
CA ALA A 81 -8.57 -7.02 -7.00
C ALA A 81 -9.89 -6.29 -6.68
N PRO A 82 -10.80 -6.90 -5.89
CA PRO A 82 -12.07 -6.25 -5.51
C PRO A 82 -11.88 -5.10 -4.52
N LEU A 83 -10.74 -5.08 -3.83
CA LEU A 83 -10.31 -4.00 -2.94
C LEU A 83 -8.79 -4.00 -2.86
N ILE A 84 -8.21 -2.81 -2.91
CA ILE A 84 -6.78 -2.60 -2.65
C ILE A 84 -6.65 -1.77 -1.38
N ILE A 85 -5.92 -2.29 -0.40
CA ILE A 85 -5.42 -1.47 0.72
C ILE A 85 -4.02 -1.02 0.33
N SER A 86 -3.80 0.30 0.31
CA SER A 86 -2.56 0.94 -0.12
C SER A 86 -1.94 1.69 1.05
N LYS A 87 -0.76 1.23 1.49
CA LYS A 87 0.01 1.85 2.57
C LYS A 87 0.95 2.92 2.04
N GLY A 88 1.25 3.91 2.86
CA GLY A 88 2.30 4.89 2.57
C GLY A 88 1.89 6.04 1.67
N GLN A 89 2.56 7.17 1.86
CA GLN A 89 2.30 8.39 1.10
C GLN A 89 2.76 8.26 -0.36
N GLY A 90 3.86 7.56 -0.63
CA GLY A 90 4.36 7.36 -1.99
C GLY A 90 3.35 6.61 -2.87
N ASN A 91 2.75 5.53 -2.35
CA ASN A 91 1.70 4.83 -3.08
C ASN A 91 0.46 5.71 -3.30
N PHE A 92 0.08 6.53 -2.32
CA PHE A 92 -1.01 7.49 -2.47
C PHE A 92 -0.73 8.51 -3.58
N GLU A 93 0.45 9.14 -3.58
CA GLU A 93 0.86 10.10 -4.60
C GLU A 93 0.80 9.50 -6.01
N THR A 94 1.20 8.24 -6.18
CA THR A 94 1.18 7.55 -7.49
C THR A 94 -0.18 7.00 -7.92
N LEU A 95 -1.08 6.69 -6.97
CA LEU A 95 -2.31 5.92 -7.27
C LEU A 95 -3.60 6.70 -7.03
N HIS A 96 -3.58 7.86 -6.38
CA HIS A 96 -4.82 8.59 -6.01
C HIS A 96 -5.69 8.98 -7.20
N GLN A 97 -5.12 9.08 -8.41
CA GLN A 97 -5.86 9.38 -9.63
C GLN A 97 -6.45 8.13 -10.31
N ASP A 98 -6.06 6.93 -9.89
CA ASP A 98 -6.51 5.67 -10.49
C ASP A 98 -7.98 5.36 -10.16
N ASN A 99 -8.74 4.89 -11.16
CA ASN A 99 -10.16 4.55 -11.01
C ASN A 99 -10.41 3.22 -10.28
N THR A 100 -9.34 2.49 -9.93
CA THR A 100 -9.45 1.29 -9.10
C THR A 100 -9.94 1.61 -7.68
N LYS A 101 -10.65 0.66 -7.07
CA LYS A 101 -11.15 0.78 -5.69
C LYS A 101 -10.02 0.60 -4.68
N ILE A 102 -9.44 1.72 -4.25
CA ILE A 102 -8.31 1.77 -3.32
C ILE A 102 -8.73 2.44 -2.00
N LEU A 103 -8.33 1.82 -0.90
CA LEU A 103 -8.37 2.36 0.46
C LEU A 103 -6.93 2.73 0.86
N PHE A 104 -6.68 4.01 1.09
CA PHE A 104 -5.37 4.52 1.50
C PHE A 104 -5.27 4.56 3.02
N LEU A 105 -4.18 4.04 3.56
CA LEU A 105 -3.86 4.05 4.98
C LEU A 105 -2.42 4.52 5.19
N PHE A 106 -2.24 5.77 5.59
CA PHE A 106 -0.90 6.35 5.80
C PHE A 106 -0.93 7.53 6.78
N GLN A 107 0.24 7.90 7.29
CA GLN A 107 0.43 9.14 8.02
C GLN A 107 0.87 10.26 7.05
N SER A 108 0.21 11.42 7.08
CA SER A 108 0.66 12.57 6.30
C SER A 108 1.95 13.16 6.91
N LYS A 109 3.09 12.91 6.25
CA LYS A 109 4.43 13.26 6.78
C LYS A 109 4.94 14.62 6.26
N CYS A 110 4.42 15.11 5.13
CA CYS A 110 4.88 16.36 4.51
C CYS A 110 3.79 17.44 4.48
N ASP A 111 4.22 18.71 4.49
CA ASP A 111 3.30 19.86 4.56
C ASP A 111 2.46 19.99 3.27
N VAL A 112 3.03 19.59 2.13
CA VAL A 112 2.34 19.66 0.83
C VAL A 112 1.11 18.76 0.82
N ILE A 113 1.28 17.48 1.16
CA ILE A 113 0.17 16.51 1.22
C ILE A 113 -0.79 16.86 2.35
N SER A 114 -0.29 17.28 3.52
CA SER A 114 -1.15 17.69 4.64
C SER A 114 -2.08 18.85 4.25
N ARG A 115 -1.53 19.90 3.61
CA ARG A 115 -2.34 21.03 3.12
C ARG A 115 -3.31 20.61 2.03
N TRP A 116 -2.88 19.78 1.09
CA TRP A 116 -3.73 19.31 -0.01
C TRP A 116 -4.92 18.48 0.50
N LEU A 117 -4.71 17.69 1.54
CA LEU A 117 -5.74 16.88 2.19
C LEU A 117 -6.51 17.61 3.30
N ASN A 118 -6.20 18.88 3.57
CA ASN A 118 -6.74 19.65 4.69
C ASN A 118 -6.57 18.94 6.05
N LEU A 119 -5.38 18.39 6.30
CA LEU A 119 -5.00 17.69 7.52
C LEU A 119 -3.87 18.41 8.25
N GLU A 120 -3.79 18.21 9.56
CA GLU A 120 -2.59 18.56 10.32
C GLU A 120 -1.44 17.60 9.98
N LYS A 121 -0.21 18.12 9.92
CA LYS A 121 0.97 17.28 9.71
C LYS A 121 1.08 16.24 10.81
N GLY A 122 1.31 14.99 10.42
CA GLY A 122 1.34 13.84 11.34
C GLY A 122 -0.01 13.16 11.54
N SER A 123 -1.09 13.67 10.95
CA SER A 123 -2.40 13.02 10.97
C SER A 123 -2.36 11.65 10.29
N MET A 124 -3.07 10.69 10.87
CA MET A 124 -3.36 9.40 10.23
C MET A 124 -4.55 9.55 9.29
N LEU A 125 -4.42 9.04 8.08
CA LEU A 125 -5.46 9.00 7.07
C LEU A 125 -5.92 7.56 6.87
N LEU A 126 -7.24 7.35 6.87
CA LEU A 126 -7.89 6.18 6.31
C LEU A 126 -9.01 6.67 5.38
N GLY A 127 -8.89 6.47 4.07
CA GLY A 127 -9.89 6.96 3.14
C GLY A 127 -9.81 6.36 1.74
N SER A 128 -10.94 6.32 1.04
CA SER A 128 -10.98 6.08 -0.40
C SER A 128 -10.92 7.41 -1.15
N LYS A 129 -10.75 7.35 -2.48
CA LYS A 129 -10.62 8.45 -3.47
C LYS A 129 -11.48 9.72 -3.25
N THR A 130 -12.53 9.65 -2.44
CA THR A 130 -13.37 10.75 -1.96
C THR A 130 -12.63 11.64 -0.95
N PHE A 131 -11.49 12.22 -1.33
CA PHE A 131 -10.85 13.29 -0.54
C PHE A 131 -11.38 14.69 -0.91
N GLU A 132 -12.18 14.78 -1.98
CA GLU A 132 -12.87 16.02 -2.39
C GLU A 132 -13.88 16.54 -1.34
N SER A 133 -14.30 15.71 -0.38
CA SER A 133 -15.25 16.12 0.67
C SER A 133 -14.62 16.64 1.96
N LEU A 134 -13.29 16.74 2.06
CA LEU A 134 -12.62 17.37 3.23
C LEU A 134 -12.54 18.90 3.12
N ASN A 135 -13.13 19.47 2.06
CA ASN A 135 -13.15 20.90 1.74
C ASN A 135 -14.52 21.58 1.92
N ASN A 136 -15.44 21.00 2.72
CA ASN A 136 -16.68 21.67 3.12
C ASN A 136 -16.70 21.93 4.63
#